data_AF-A0A958VAG7-F1
#
_entry.id   AF-A0A958VAG7-F1
#
_cell.length_a   1.000
_cell.length_b   1.000
_cell.length_c   1.000
_cell.angle_alpha   90.00
_cell.angle_beta   90.00
_cell.angle_gamma   90.00
#
_symmetry.space_group_name_H-M   'P 1'
#
loop_
_entity.id
_entity.type
_entity.pdbx_description
1 polymer ?
#
loop_
_entity_poly.entity_id
_entity_poly.type
_entity_poly.pdbx_seq_one_letter_code
_entity_poly.pdbx_strand_id
1 'polypeptide(L)'
;MKRLILIFAFGFFLNLNAQEPCKLDIPQTVTMNCKTGQDYQWMCSSTCEMNSFDAHIFDRWGKQLFSTKDLNEAWQAKEEPAGTYFYKIELVWADGKEEKLNGFITLVK
;
A
#
# COMPACT_ATOMS: atom_id res chain seq x y z
N MET A 1 35.15 -45.45 -32.46
CA MET A 1 35.82 -44.62 -31.44
C MET A 1 35.35 -43.18 -31.59
N LYS A 2 34.78 -42.61 -30.51
CA LYS A 2 34.51 -41.18 -30.26
C LYS A 2 33.53 -40.47 -31.22
N ARG A 3 32.52 -39.70 -30.80
CA ARG A 3 31.89 -39.44 -29.50
C ARG A 3 30.54 -38.83 -29.87
N LEU A 4 29.47 -39.37 -29.29
CA LEU A 4 28.10 -38.89 -29.33
C LEU A 4 28.02 -37.53 -28.60
N ILE A 5 27.57 -36.47 -29.26
CA ILE A 5 27.21 -35.21 -28.59
C ILE A 5 25.68 -35.17 -28.53
N LEU A 6 25.15 -35.64 -27.40
CA LEU A 6 23.77 -35.40 -26.98
C LEU A 6 23.72 -33.98 -26.42
N ILE A 7 23.23 -33.03 -27.22
CA ILE A 7 22.81 -31.73 -26.70
C ILE A 7 21.49 -31.99 -25.98
N PHE A 8 21.55 -32.10 -24.65
CA PHE A 8 20.37 -32.07 -23.80
C PHE A 8 19.69 -30.71 -23.98
N ALA A 9 18.66 -30.66 -24.81
CA ALA A 9 17.69 -29.58 -24.78
C ALA A 9 16.87 -29.71 -23.48
N PHE A 10 17.47 -29.32 -22.36
CA PHE A 10 16.70 -29.05 -21.15
C PHE A 10 16.10 -27.65 -21.32
N GLY A 11 15.07 -27.58 -22.16
CA GLY A 11 14.19 -26.44 -22.26
C GLY A 11 13.45 -26.30 -20.95
N PHE A 12 14.09 -25.66 -19.98
CA PHE A 12 13.40 -25.14 -18.82
C PHE A 12 12.64 -23.91 -19.31
N PHE A 13 11.45 -24.14 -19.86
CA PHE A 13 10.46 -23.10 -20.01
C PHE A 13 10.10 -22.64 -18.61
N LEU A 14 10.81 -21.64 -18.10
CA LEU A 14 10.27 -20.81 -17.04
C LEU A 14 8.99 -20.22 -17.62
N ASN A 15 7.85 -20.71 -17.14
CA ASN A 15 6.57 -20.06 -17.35
C ASN A 15 6.71 -18.66 -16.71
N LEU A 16 7.00 -17.68 -17.56
CA LEU A 16 7.26 -16.29 -17.22
C LEU A 16 5.93 -15.54 -17.05
N ASN A 17 5.12 -16.00 -16.10
CA ASN A 17 3.89 -15.30 -15.75
C ASN A 17 3.56 -15.39 -14.26
N ALA A 18 4.57 -15.23 -13.41
CA ALA A 18 4.32 -14.88 -12.02
C ALA A 18 4.05 -13.37 -11.97
N GLN A 19 2.78 -12.98 -12.06
CA GLN A 19 2.37 -11.62 -11.72
C GLN A 19 2.75 -11.39 -10.26
N GLU A 20 3.59 -10.38 -9.99
CA GLU A 20 3.91 -9.98 -8.62
C GLU A 20 2.59 -9.69 -7.87
N PRO A 21 2.44 -10.16 -6.62
CA PRO A 21 1.19 -10.00 -5.91
C PRO A 21 0.90 -8.52 -5.68
N CYS A 22 -0.34 -8.11 -5.98
CA CYS A 22 -0.79 -6.76 -5.72
C CYS A 22 -0.69 -6.43 -4.22
N LYS A 23 -0.14 -5.24 -3.93
CA LYS A 23 0.12 -4.80 -2.57
C LYS A 23 -0.21 -3.32 -2.44
N LEU A 24 -0.94 -3.00 -1.38
CA LEU A 24 -1.12 -1.65 -0.88
C LEU A 24 -0.07 -1.37 0.20
N ASP A 25 0.72 -0.32 0.02
CA ASP A 25 1.64 0.19 1.03
C ASP A 25 0.94 1.25 1.89
N ILE A 26 0.92 1.01 3.20
CA ILE A 26 0.18 1.81 4.17
C ILE A 26 1.16 2.36 5.21
N PRO A 27 1.41 3.68 5.25
CA PRO A 27 2.30 4.27 6.23
C PRO A 27 1.79 4.02 7.65
N GLN A 28 2.65 3.49 8.52
CA GLN A 28 2.34 3.29 9.94
C GLN A 28 2.82 4.48 10.80
N THR A 29 3.64 5.37 10.24
CA THR A 29 4.19 6.54 10.93
C THR A 29 4.10 7.76 10.02
N VAL A 30 3.62 8.88 10.56
CA VAL A 30 3.54 10.18 9.92
C VAL A 30 4.42 11.14 10.72
N THR A 31 5.27 11.89 10.03
CA THR A 31 6.23 12.81 10.64
C THR A 31 6.53 13.96 9.69
N MET A 32 7.32 14.92 10.16
CA MET A 32 7.89 15.97 9.31
C MET A 32 8.85 15.35 8.27
N ASN A 33 8.66 15.69 7.00
CA ASN A 33 9.50 15.25 5.90
C ASN A 33 10.16 16.45 5.24
N CYS A 34 11.32 16.84 5.78
CA CYS A 34 12.09 17.99 5.32
C CYS A 34 12.64 17.89 3.88
N LYS A 35 12.56 16.71 3.23
CA LYS A 35 13.11 16.50 1.88
C LYS A 35 12.06 16.58 0.77
N THR A 36 10.86 16.04 1.01
CA THR A 36 9.81 15.96 -0.03
C THR A 36 8.74 17.03 0.11
N GLY A 37 8.72 17.79 1.22
CA GLY A 37 7.67 18.77 1.51
C GLY A 37 6.33 18.13 1.86
N GLN A 38 6.27 16.82 2.03
CA GLN A 38 5.10 16.07 2.47
C GLN A 38 5.03 16.01 4.00
N ASP A 39 5.20 17.16 4.63
CA ASP A 39 5.21 17.28 6.08
C ASP A 39 3.85 16.86 6.65
N TYR A 40 3.87 15.85 7.53
CA TYR A 40 2.68 15.35 8.22
C TYR A 40 1.58 14.82 7.30
N GLN A 41 1.96 14.26 6.15
CA GLN A 41 1.00 13.65 5.21
C GLN A 41 0.95 12.14 5.39
N TRP A 42 -0.27 11.61 5.46
CA TRP A 42 -0.53 10.18 5.33
C TRP A 42 -1.18 9.91 3.98
N MET A 43 -0.55 9.06 3.16
CA MET A 43 -1.03 8.69 1.83
C MET A 43 -0.61 7.26 1.53
N CYS A 44 -1.55 6.45 1.04
CA CYS A 44 -1.25 5.09 0.59
C CYS A 44 -0.59 5.11 -0.79
N SER A 45 0.15 4.06 -1.13
CA SER A 45 0.59 3.81 -2.50
C SER A 45 0.33 2.36 -2.88
N SER A 46 0.13 2.10 -4.17
CA SER A 46 -0.23 0.77 -4.64
C SER A 46 0.73 0.31 -5.73
N THR A 47 1.01 -0.99 -5.80
CA THR A 47 1.74 -1.61 -6.91
C THR A 47 0.84 -2.00 -8.09
N CYS A 48 -0.48 -1.98 -7.89
CA CYS A 48 -1.48 -2.39 -8.88
C CYS A 48 -2.63 -1.37 -8.98
N GLU A 49 -3.39 -1.48 -10.07
CA GLU A 49 -4.67 -0.80 -10.21
C GLU A 49 -5.76 -1.46 -9.34
N MET A 50 -6.71 -0.64 -8.89
CA MET A 50 -7.85 -1.04 -8.08
C MET A 50 -9.14 -0.55 -8.73
N ASN A 51 -10.18 -1.36 -8.65
CA ASN A 51 -11.53 -0.98 -9.07
C ASN A 51 -12.21 -0.06 -8.04
N SER A 52 -11.87 -0.21 -6.76
CA SER A 52 -12.35 0.68 -5.70
C SER A 52 -11.38 0.77 -4.54
N PHE A 53 -11.44 1.91 -3.84
CA PHE A 53 -10.67 2.22 -2.65
C PHE A 53 -11.55 3.11 -1.76
N ASP A 54 -11.64 2.79 -0.47
CA ASP A 54 -12.33 3.61 0.52
C ASP A 54 -11.54 3.57 1.83
N ALA A 55 -10.96 4.69 2.21
CA ALA A 55 -10.09 4.83 3.37
C ALA A 55 -10.67 5.83 4.37
N HIS A 56 -10.57 5.49 5.66
CA HIS A 56 -11.02 6.31 6.76
C HIS A 56 -9.94 6.38 7.84
N ILE A 57 -9.76 7.56 8.44
CA ILE A 57 -8.87 7.78 9.58
C ILE A 57 -9.68 8.35 10.74
N PHE A 58 -9.40 7.83 11.93
CA PHE A 58 -10.07 8.15 13.17
C PHE A 58 -9.07 8.60 14.23
N ASP A 59 -9.51 9.49 15.11
CA ASP A 59 -8.80 9.80 16.34
C ASP A 59 -8.89 8.64 17.35
N ARG A 60 -8.21 8.79 18.50
CA ARG A 60 -8.22 7.81 19.59
C ARG A 60 -9.61 7.50 20.15
N TRP A 61 -10.57 8.40 19.97
CA TRP A 61 -11.93 8.29 20.51
C TRP A 61 -12.93 7.77 19.47
N GLY A 62 -12.46 7.43 18.26
CA GLY A 62 -13.30 6.92 17.18
C GLY A 62 -14.00 8.01 16.36
N LYS A 63 -13.67 9.30 16.56
CA LYS A 63 -14.15 10.36 15.69
C LYS A 63 -13.41 10.28 14.35
N GLN A 64 -14.16 10.24 13.26
CA GLN A 64 -13.57 10.30 11.92
C GLN A 64 -12.96 11.69 11.69
N LEU A 65 -11.69 11.72 11.31
CA LEU A 65 -10.95 12.94 10.97
C LEU A 65 -10.82 13.13 9.46
N PHE A 66 -10.74 12.02 8.72
CA PHE A 66 -10.52 12.04 7.28
C PHE A 66 -11.14 10.80 6.63
N SER A 67 -11.55 10.95 5.38
CA SER A 67 -11.91 9.84 4.52
C SER A 67 -11.63 10.20 3.06
N THR A 68 -11.24 9.24 2.26
CA THR A 68 -11.04 9.43 0.82
C THR A 68 -11.30 8.15 0.03
N LYS A 69 -11.65 8.33 -1.24
CA LYS A 69 -11.74 7.27 -2.26
C LYS A 69 -10.68 7.43 -3.36
N ASP A 70 -9.85 8.45 -3.27
CA ASP A 70 -8.76 8.73 -4.21
C ASP A 70 -7.43 8.42 -3.52
N LEU A 71 -6.62 7.56 -4.15
CA LEU A 71 -5.31 7.19 -3.63
C LEU A 71 -4.31 8.37 -3.62
N ASN A 72 -4.58 9.40 -4.42
CA ASN A 72 -3.74 10.61 -4.51
C ASN A 72 -4.08 11.67 -3.44
N GLU A 73 -5.14 11.46 -2.67
CA GLU A 73 -5.49 12.34 -1.57
C GLU A 73 -4.80 11.90 -0.28
N ALA A 74 -4.20 12.88 0.41
CA ALA A 74 -3.48 12.65 1.65
C ALA A 74 -4.22 13.29 2.83
N TRP A 75 -4.23 12.58 3.96
CA TRP A 75 -4.62 13.19 5.23
C TRP A 75 -3.52 14.15 5.70
N GLN A 76 -3.88 15.41 5.91
CA GLN A 76 -2.99 16.45 6.40
C GLN A 76 -3.04 16.51 7.93
N ALA A 77 -2.10 15.84 8.60
CA ALA A 77 -2.09 15.68 10.06
C ALA A 77 -1.33 16.79 10.80
N LYS A 78 -1.01 17.90 10.13
CA LYS A 78 -0.15 18.97 10.66
C LYS A 78 -0.69 19.60 11.96
N GLU A 79 -2.00 19.85 11.99
CA GLU A 79 -2.68 20.47 13.13
C GLU A 79 -3.11 19.46 14.21
N GLU A 80 -2.94 18.17 13.93
CA GLU A 80 -3.36 17.08 14.82
C GLU A 80 -2.32 16.86 15.93
N PRO A 81 -2.72 16.50 17.16
CA PRO A 81 -1.76 16.25 18.24
C PRO A 81 -0.90 15.01 17.99
N ALA A 82 0.36 15.04 18.43
CA ALA A 82 1.20 13.84 18.39
C ALA A 82 0.52 12.69 19.16
N GLY A 83 0.55 11.48 18.61
CA GLY A 83 -0.18 10.36 19.19
C GLY A 83 -0.52 9.26 18.19
N THR A 84 -1.46 8.39 18.59
CA THR A 84 -1.89 7.25 17.80
C THR A 84 -3.28 7.48 17.24
N TYR A 85 -3.42 7.22 15.95
CA TYR A 85 -4.65 7.27 15.16
C TYR A 85 -4.95 5.87 14.62
N PHE A 86 -6.16 5.68 14.11
CA PHE A 86 -6.59 4.40 13.57
C PHE A 86 -7.09 4.57 12.14
N TYR A 87 -6.76 3.63 11.25
CA TYR A 87 -7.30 3.60 9.90
C TYR A 87 -8.15 2.36 9.64
N LYS A 88 -9.11 2.50 8.73
CA LYS A 88 -9.82 1.41 8.07
C LYS A 88 -9.79 1.65 6.57
N ILE A 89 -9.51 0.60 5.80
CA ILE A 89 -9.49 0.62 4.35
C ILE A 89 -10.29 -0.58 3.85
N GLU A 90 -11.16 -0.35 2.89
CA GLU A 90 -11.78 -1.39 2.07
C GLU A 90 -11.40 -1.14 0.61
N LEU A 91 -10.98 -2.17 -0.12
CA LEU A 91 -10.57 -2.04 -1.51
C LEU A 91 -10.93 -3.28 -2.32
N VAL A 92 -11.02 -3.08 -3.63
CA VAL A 92 -11.18 -4.16 -4.61
C VAL A 92 -10.14 -4.00 -5.70
N TRP A 93 -9.27 -5.00 -5.83
CA TRP A 93 -8.24 -5.05 -6.88
C TRP A 93 -8.86 -5.20 -8.27
N ALA A 94 -8.08 -4.90 -9.32
CA ALA A 94 -8.52 -5.05 -10.70
C ALA A 94 -8.95 -6.50 -11.05
N ASP A 95 -8.38 -7.51 -10.39
CA ASP A 95 -8.73 -8.93 -10.53
C ASP A 95 -10.02 -9.34 -9.77
N GLY A 96 -10.66 -8.39 -9.08
CA GLY A 96 -11.88 -8.59 -8.30
C GLY A 96 -11.64 -9.07 -6.87
N LYS A 97 -10.39 -9.25 -6.44
CA LYS A 97 -10.09 -9.61 -5.06
C LYS A 97 -10.39 -8.44 -4.12
N GLU A 98 -11.19 -8.70 -3.09
CA GLU A 98 -11.52 -7.74 -2.05
C GLU A 98 -10.57 -7.84 -0.86
N GLU A 99 -10.20 -6.70 -0.27
CA GLU A 99 -9.42 -6.65 0.96
C GLU A 99 -9.98 -5.64 1.95
N LYS A 100 -9.91 -5.99 3.23
CA LYS A 100 -10.24 -5.11 4.36
C LYS A 100 -9.01 -5.01 5.26
N LEU A 101 -8.47 -3.81 5.37
CA LEU A 101 -7.22 -3.52 6.07
C LEU A 101 -7.49 -2.50 7.17
N ASN A 102 -6.84 -2.67 8.31
CA ASN A 102 -6.95 -1.73 9.42
C ASN A 102 -5.69 -1.77 10.27
N GLY A 103 -5.43 -0.69 10.99
CA GLY A 103 -4.21 -0.58 11.77
C GLY A 103 -4.07 0.79 12.42
N PHE A 104 -2.89 1.03 12.99
CA PHE A 104 -2.61 2.25 13.74
C PHE A 104 -1.64 3.13 12.96
N ILE A 105 -1.80 4.44 13.09
CA ILE A 105 -0.88 5.45 12.57
C ILE A 105 -0.27 6.16 13.76
N THR A 106 1.05 6.25 13.81
CA THR A 106 1.75 7.05 14.82
C THR A 106 2.13 8.40 14.22
N LEU A 107 1.59 9.49 14.76
CA LEU A 107 2.00 10.85 14.41
C LEU A 107 3.10 11.32 15.37
N VAL A 108 4.27 11.62 14.82
CA VAL A 108 5.44 12.14 15.55
C VAL A 108 5.69 13.58 15.11
N LYS A 109 6.01 14.47 16.06
CA LYS A 109 6.38 15.88 15.82
C LYS A 109 7.80 16.16 16.30
#